data_AF-A0A967CM93-F1
#
_entry.id   AF-A0A967CM93-F1
#
_cell.length_a   1.000
_cell.length_b   1.000
_cell.length_c   1.000
_cell.angle_alpha   90.00
_cell.angle_beta   90.00
_cell.angle_gamma   90.00
#
_symmetry.space_group_name_H-M   'P 1'
#
loop_
_entity.id
_entity.type
_entity.pdbx_description
1 polymer ?
#
loop_
_entity_poly.entity_id
_entity_poly.type
_entity_poly.pdbx_seq_one_letter_code
_entity_poly.pdbx_strand_id
1 'polypeptide(L)'
;MRRRLLAGSARRAGAAAAAAHAQGSTFQTASLTPETAWVAARAALESCRSQGYQVGVAVVDRSGLVQVLLRDRFAGAHTLEVASNKAWTAASFRSATSALAIETQPGRPMSGLRSLPRFMAAGGGLLIEAAGASLGAIAVSGAPGGDADESCAQAGIKAIADAIEF
;
A
#
# COMPACT_ATOMS: atom_id res chain seq x y z
N MET A 1 -61.75 -13.75 -49.68
CA MET A 1 -62.43 -12.96 -48.62
C MET A 1 -61.80 -13.30 -47.27
N ARG A 2 -61.60 -12.33 -46.34
CA ARG A 2 -60.64 -12.36 -45.20
C ARG A 2 -59.17 -12.31 -45.69
N ARG A 3 -58.15 -11.78 -45.00
CA ARG A 3 -57.92 -10.90 -43.80
C ARG A 3 -56.44 -10.41 -43.93
N ARG A 4 -55.91 -9.32 -43.35
CA ARG A 4 -56.40 -8.14 -42.61
C ARG A 4 -55.31 -7.03 -42.75
N LEU A 5 -55.67 -5.74 -42.80
CA LEU A 5 -54.69 -4.64 -42.65
C LEU A 5 -54.06 -4.63 -41.24
N LEU A 6 -52.72 -4.53 -41.15
CA LEU A 6 -51.99 -4.18 -39.93
C LEU A 6 -50.79 -3.28 -40.29
N ALA A 7 -50.81 -2.04 -39.82
CA ALA A 7 -49.68 -1.12 -39.91
C ALA A 7 -48.63 -1.48 -38.83
N GLY A 8 -47.36 -1.58 -39.22
CA GLY A 8 -46.24 -1.85 -38.32
C GLY A 8 -45.39 -0.59 -38.10
N SER A 9 -45.39 -0.08 -36.86
CA SER A 9 -44.69 1.16 -36.47
C SER A 9 -43.16 1.08 -36.62
N ALA A 10 -42.55 2.07 -37.27
CA ALA A 10 -41.10 2.22 -37.31
C ALA A 10 -40.53 2.53 -35.91
N ARG A 11 -39.82 1.57 -35.31
CA ARG A 11 -39.01 1.80 -34.11
C ARG A 11 -37.80 2.65 -34.48
N ARG A 12 -37.82 3.95 -34.15
CA ARG A 12 -36.59 4.75 -34.06
C ARG A 12 -35.74 4.17 -32.94
N ALA A 13 -34.61 3.54 -33.29
CA ALA A 13 -33.58 3.21 -32.34
C ALA A 13 -32.95 4.52 -31.84
N GLY A 14 -33.38 4.99 -30.67
CA GLY A 14 -32.73 6.09 -29.98
C GLY A 14 -31.36 5.63 -29.51
N ALA A 15 -30.32 5.97 -30.27
CA ALA A 15 -28.94 5.81 -29.81
C ALA A 15 -28.73 6.76 -28.62
N ALA A 16 -28.90 6.24 -27.41
CA ALA A 16 -28.46 6.90 -26.20
C ALA A 16 -26.93 6.95 -26.24
N ALA A 17 -26.39 8.02 -26.81
CA ALA A 17 -24.97 8.30 -26.77
C ALA A 17 -24.56 8.40 -25.30
N ALA A 18 -23.84 7.39 -24.80
CA ALA A 18 -23.27 7.43 -23.48
C ALA A 18 -22.34 8.65 -23.42
N ALA A 19 -22.70 9.63 -22.60
CA ALA A 19 -21.90 10.84 -22.43
C ALA A 19 -20.56 10.44 -21.83
N ALA A 20 -19.55 10.33 -22.68
CA ALA A 20 -18.16 10.17 -22.28
C ALA A 20 -17.82 11.36 -21.38
N HIS A 21 -17.74 11.11 -20.07
CA HIS A 21 -17.36 12.13 -19.13
C HIS A 21 -15.92 12.51 -19.44
N ALA A 22 -15.72 13.76 -19.88
CA ALA A 22 -14.40 14.33 -20.04
C ALA A 22 -13.72 14.31 -18.67
N GLN A 23 -12.81 13.34 -18.48
CA GLN A 23 -11.92 13.31 -17.31
C GLN A 23 -11.14 14.62 -17.30
N GLY A 24 -11.14 15.33 -16.18
CA GLY A 24 -10.32 16.52 -16.02
C GLY A 24 -8.85 16.20 -16.25
N SER A 25 -8.07 17.17 -16.72
CA SER A 25 -6.62 17.02 -16.91
C SER A 25 -5.83 16.89 -15.60
N THR A 26 -6.50 17.01 -14.45
CA THR A 26 -5.94 16.86 -13.10
C THR A 26 -6.91 16.08 -12.21
N PHE A 27 -6.37 15.49 -11.15
CA PHE A 27 -7.12 14.82 -10.08
C PHE A 27 -6.55 15.23 -8.72
N GLN A 28 -7.36 15.06 -7.67
CA GLN A 28 -6.92 15.25 -6.28
C GLN A 28 -6.63 13.89 -5.63
N THR A 29 -5.71 13.85 -4.67
CA THR A 29 -5.42 12.65 -3.85
C THR A 29 -5.31 13.04 -2.39
N ALA A 30 -5.85 12.21 -1.51
CA ALA A 30 -5.46 12.22 -0.11
C ALA A 30 -3.99 11.75 0.02
N SER A 31 -3.33 12.19 1.09
CA SER A 31 -1.95 11.83 1.45
C SER A 31 -1.80 11.98 2.96
N LEU A 32 -0.93 11.17 3.57
CA LEU A 32 -0.57 11.35 4.97
C LEU A 32 0.15 12.68 5.18
N THR A 33 -0.17 13.35 6.29
CA THR A 33 0.67 14.43 6.81
C THR A 33 1.90 13.83 7.51
N PRO A 34 3.03 14.56 7.59
CA PRO A 34 4.22 14.11 8.32
C PRO A 34 3.92 13.76 9.79
N GLU A 35 2.99 14.46 10.44
CA GLU A 35 2.59 14.25 11.82
C GLU A 35 1.87 12.90 11.99
N THR A 36 0.96 12.57 11.07
CA THR A 36 0.25 11.28 11.08
C THR A 36 1.21 10.13 10.76
N ALA A 37 2.09 10.31 9.77
CA ALA A 37 3.16 9.37 9.46
C ALA A 37 4.10 9.14 10.66
N TRP A 38 4.41 10.18 11.44
CA TRP A 38 5.22 10.09 12.66
C TRP A 38 4.52 9.32 13.77
N VAL A 39 3.21 9.50 13.98
CA VAL A 39 2.42 8.72 14.95
C VAL A 39 2.49 7.23 14.61
N ALA A 40 2.25 6.86 13.34
CA ALA A 40 2.34 5.47 12.89
C ALA A 40 3.75 4.87 13.06
N ALA A 41 4.79 5.60 12.64
CA ALA A 41 6.18 5.14 12.77
C ALA A 41 6.59 4.94 14.23
N ARG A 42 6.20 5.87 15.11
CA ARG A 42 6.48 5.78 16.56
C ARG A 42 5.75 4.62 17.20
N ALA A 43 4.46 4.44 16.93
CA ALA A 43 3.68 3.33 17.49
C ALA A 43 4.19 1.95 17.04
N ALA A 44 4.64 1.82 15.78
CA ALA A 44 5.31 0.60 15.32
C ALA A 44 6.63 0.33 16.06
N LEU A 45 7.47 1.37 16.24
CA LEU A 45 8.72 1.27 17.00
C LEU A 45 8.48 0.88 18.47
N GLU A 46 7.48 1.49 19.12
CA GLU A 46 7.10 1.21 20.50
C GLU A 46 6.53 -0.21 20.67
N SER A 47 5.72 -0.68 19.71
CA SER A 47 5.23 -2.07 19.65
C SER A 47 6.35 -3.10 19.49
N CYS A 48 7.39 -2.79 18.71
CA CYS A 48 8.57 -3.65 18.61
C CYS A 48 9.43 -3.62 19.88
N ARG A 49 9.58 -2.46 20.52
CA ARG A 49 10.30 -2.32 21.80
C ARG A 49 9.65 -3.09 22.94
N SER A 50 8.31 -3.10 23.03
CA SER A 50 7.60 -3.86 24.08
C SER A 50 7.75 -5.38 23.94
N GLN A 51 8.14 -5.86 22.76
CA GLN A 51 8.51 -7.26 22.49
C GLN A 51 10.02 -7.53 22.63
N GLY A 52 10.82 -6.52 23.00
CA GLY A 52 12.28 -6.63 23.14
C GLY A 52 13.06 -6.49 21.82
N TYR A 53 12.41 -6.11 20.72
CA TYR A 53 13.05 -5.97 19.42
C TYR A 53 13.71 -4.60 19.23
N GLN A 54 14.71 -4.53 18.35
CA GLN A 54 15.49 -3.33 18.06
C GLN A 54 15.52 -3.10 16.55
N VAL A 55 14.66 -2.20 16.08
CA VAL A 55 14.27 -2.12 14.66
C VAL A 55 14.53 -0.77 14.00
N GLY A 56 14.59 -0.78 12.68
CA GLY A 56 14.35 0.38 11.83
C GLY A 56 12.87 0.43 11.41
N VAL A 57 12.28 1.62 11.33
CA VAL A 57 10.91 1.85 10.85
C VAL A 57 10.93 2.94 9.78
N ALA A 58 10.27 2.70 8.66
CA ALA A 58 10.11 3.66 7.57
C ALA A 58 8.62 3.85 7.26
N VAL A 59 8.20 5.10 7.03
CA VAL A 59 6.90 5.43 6.42
C VAL A 59 7.16 6.21 5.14
N VAL A 60 6.53 5.77 4.06
CA VAL A 60 6.56 6.42 2.74
C VAL A 60 5.18 6.92 2.36
N ASP A 61 5.13 7.99 1.57
CA ASP A 61 3.90 8.44 0.93
C ASP A 61 3.47 7.52 -0.23
N ARG A 62 2.35 7.84 -0.88
CA ARG A 62 1.82 7.12 -2.06
C ARG A 62 2.81 7.02 -3.23
N SER A 63 3.79 7.93 -3.34
CA SER A 63 4.84 7.90 -4.37
C SER A 63 6.06 7.05 -3.99
N GLY A 64 6.07 6.52 -2.76
CA GLY A 64 7.18 5.72 -2.23
C GLY A 64 8.36 6.55 -1.74
N LEU A 65 8.16 7.86 -1.54
CA LEU A 65 9.15 8.76 -0.94
C LEU A 65 9.03 8.72 0.58
N VAL A 66 10.16 8.67 1.28
CA VAL A 66 10.22 8.54 2.74
C VAL A 66 9.76 9.85 3.40
N GLN A 67 8.69 9.77 4.20
CA GLN A 67 8.24 10.84 5.09
C GLN A 67 8.89 10.74 6.48
N VAL A 68 9.03 9.51 7.00
CA VAL A 68 9.59 9.26 8.34
C VAL A 68 10.53 8.07 8.30
N LEU A 69 11.68 8.19 8.96
CA LEU A 69 12.65 7.11 9.15
C LEU A 69 13.17 7.14 10.59
N LEU A 70 12.95 6.05 11.34
CA LEU A 70 13.39 5.88 12.72
C LEU A 70 14.35 4.69 12.83
N ARG A 71 15.43 4.84 13.60
CA ARG A 71 16.33 3.75 13.99
C ARG A 71 16.30 3.60 15.51
N ASP A 72 16.05 2.40 16.02
CA ASP A 72 16.27 2.17 17.44
C ASP A 72 17.77 2.16 17.80
N ARG A 73 18.08 2.43 19.07
CA ARG A 73 19.45 2.61 19.59
C ARG A 73 20.37 1.47 19.17
N PHE A 74 19.91 0.23 19.32
CA PHE A 74 20.69 -0.98 19.03
C PHE A 74 20.26 -1.70 17.74
N ALA A 75 19.41 -1.08 16.92
CA ALA A 75 19.01 -1.68 15.63
C ALA A 75 20.20 -1.74 14.67
N GLY A 76 20.35 -2.89 13.99
CA GLY A 76 21.45 -3.14 13.05
C GLY A 76 21.47 -2.14 11.89
N ALA A 77 22.67 -1.84 11.36
CA ALA A 77 22.86 -0.77 10.37
C ALA A 77 22.00 -0.93 9.09
N HIS A 78 21.76 -2.17 8.65
CA HIS A 78 20.95 -2.48 7.47
C HIS A 78 19.46 -2.15 7.62
N THR A 79 18.95 -2.03 8.86
CA THR A 79 17.50 -1.96 9.11
C THR A 79 16.83 -0.74 8.48
N LEU A 80 17.53 0.39 8.39
CA LEU A 80 17.00 1.60 7.77
C LEU A 80 16.78 1.44 6.26
N GLU A 81 17.76 0.87 5.55
CA GLU A 81 17.66 0.62 4.11
C GLU A 81 16.61 -0.45 3.83
N VAL A 82 16.63 -1.57 4.58
CA VAL A 82 15.68 -2.66 4.42
C VAL A 82 14.25 -2.20 4.71
N ALA A 83 14.01 -1.43 5.78
CA ALA A 83 12.68 -0.86 6.04
C ALA A 83 12.25 0.11 4.93
N SER A 84 13.14 1.02 4.49
CA SER A 84 12.83 1.97 3.41
C SER A 84 12.50 1.27 2.09
N ASN A 85 13.19 0.16 1.78
CA ASN A 85 12.97 -0.65 0.59
C ASN A 85 11.72 -1.54 0.71
N LYS A 86 11.41 -2.10 1.89
CA LYS A 86 10.13 -2.78 2.15
C LYS A 86 8.95 -1.81 1.98
N ALA A 87 9.01 -0.62 2.58
CA ALA A 87 7.95 0.38 2.50
C ALA A 87 7.73 0.86 1.06
N TRP A 88 8.82 1.18 0.34
CA TRP A 88 8.75 1.51 -1.08
C TRP A 88 8.18 0.37 -1.93
N THR A 89 8.55 -0.88 -1.63
CA THR A 89 8.02 -2.07 -2.32
C THR A 89 6.51 -2.18 -2.08
N ALA A 90 6.05 -2.04 -0.84
CA ALA A 90 4.63 -2.12 -0.50
C ALA A 90 3.80 -1.02 -1.18
N ALA A 91 4.27 0.23 -1.18
CA ALA A 91 3.60 1.34 -1.86
C ALA A 91 3.57 1.16 -3.38
N SER A 92 4.70 0.75 -3.98
CA SER A 92 4.85 0.67 -5.44
C SER A 92 4.08 -0.50 -6.05
N PHE A 93 4.09 -1.66 -5.39
CA PHE A 93 3.41 -2.88 -5.85
C PHE A 93 1.99 -3.03 -5.27
N ARG A 94 1.58 -2.12 -4.38
CA ARG A 94 0.28 -2.15 -3.68
C ARG A 94 -0.02 -3.51 -3.05
N SER A 95 0.97 -4.09 -2.39
CA SER A 95 0.86 -5.41 -1.76
C SER A 95 1.79 -5.52 -0.55
N ALA A 96 1.39 -6.30 0.45
CA ALA A 96 2.26 -6.59 1.59
C ALA A 96 3.55 -7.28 1.13
N THR A 97 4.69 -6.94 1.73
CA THR A 97 5.97 -7.52 1.33
C THR A 97 6.09 -9.00 1.71
N SER A 98 5.28 -9.48 2.66
CA SER A 98 5.05 -10.90 2.97
C SER A 98 4.38 -11.64 1.81
N ALA A 99 3.29 -11.10 1.25
CA ALA A 99 2.61 -11.66 0.09
C ALA A 99 3.53 -11.69 -1.15
N LEU A 100 4.25 -10.59 -1.41
CA LEU A 100 5.25 -10.55 -2.47
C LEU A 100 6.41 -11.55 -2.24
N ALA A 101 6.76 -11.86 -0.99
CA ALA A 101 7.79 -12.86 -0.69
C ALA A 101 7.40 -14.26 -1.19
N ILE A 102 6.10 -14.60 -1.14
CA ILE A 102 5.55 -15.87 -1.64
C ILE A 102 5.57 -15.89 -3.17
N GLU A 103 4.99 -14.86 -3.81
CA GLU A 103 4.81 -14.86 -5.26
C GLU A 103 6.09 -14.65 -6.08
N THR A 104 7.16 -14.16 -5.44
CA THR A 104 8.47 -13.97 -6.10
C THR A 104 9.50 -15.05 -5.78
N GLN A 105 9.12 -16.17 -5.16
CA GLN A 105 10.06 -17.29 -4.92
C GLN A 105 10.67 -17.83 -6.24
N PRO A 106 11.87 -18.44 -6.22
CA PRO A 106 12.45 -19.10 -7.39
C PRO A 106 11.46 -20.07 -8.05
N GLY A 107 11.33 -19.98 -9.38
CA GLY A 107 10.38 -20.79 -10.16
C GLY A 107 8.95 -20.24 -10.23
N ARG A 108 8.60 -19.16 -9.50
CA ARG A 108 7.34 -18.43 -9.69
C ARG A 108 7.43 -17.45 -10.86
N PRO A 109 6.32 -17.14 -11.57
CA PRO A 109 6.32 -16.19 -12.69
C PRO A 109 6.87 -14.79 -12.35
N MET A 110 6.71 -14.33 -11.11
CA MET A 110 7.18 -13.01 -10.66
C MET A 110 8.60 -13.03 -10.07
N SER A 111 9.34 -14.15 -10.13
CA SER A 111 10.67 -14.26 -9.51
C SER A 111 11.68 -13.24 -10.04
N GLY A 112 11.52 -12.78 -11.29
CA GLY A 112 12.33 -11.73 -11.90
C GLY A 112 12.27 -10.38 -11.18
N LEU A 113 11.24 -10.10 -10.36
CA LEU A 113 11.19 -8.88 -9.56
C LEU A 113 12.30 -8.82 -8.50
N ARG A 114 12.86 -9.96 -8.08
CA ARG A 114 13.95 -9.99 -7.07
C ARG A 114 15.28 -9.39 -7.57
N SER A 115 15.45 -9.12 -8.86
CA SER A 115 16.61 -8.39 -9.39
C SER A 115 16.34 -6.89 -9.63
N LEU A 116 15.12 -6.40 -9.37
CA LEU A 116 14.81 -4.98 -9.45
C LEU A 116 15.47 -4.23 -8.28
N PRO A 117 16.24 -3.14 -8.53
CA PRO A 117 16.79 -2.33 -7.46
C PRO A 117 15.72 -1.86 -6.47
N ARG A 118 16.05 -1.87 -5.17
CA ARG A 118 15.16 -1.56 -4.04
C ARG A 118 13.98 -2.50 -3.80
N PHE A 119 13.74 -3.51 -4.64
CA PHE A 119 12.67 -4.48 -4.39
C PHE A 119 13.02 -5.37 -3.18
N MET A 120 12.16 -5.36 -2.16
CA MET A 120 12.39 -6.08 -0.91
C MET A 120 11.15 -6.87 -0.48
N ALA A 121 10.98 -8.03 -1.13
CA ALA A 121 9.97 -9.02 -0.80
C ALA A 121 10.38 -9.91 0.39
N ALA A 122 10.29 -9.32 1.59
CA ALA A 122 10.38 -9.97 2.89
C ALA A 122 9.37 -9.29 3.84
N GLY A 123 8.61 -10.07 4.62
CA GLY A 123 7.53 -9.57 5.49
C GLY A 123 7.95 -8.41 6.39
N GLY A 124 7.01 -7.52 6.69
CA GLY A 124 7.24 -6.33 7.49
C GLY A 124 6.89 -5.01 6.82
N GLY A 125 6.45 -5.01 5.56
CA GLY A 125 6.00 -3.83 4.83
C GLY A 125 4.53 -3.94 4.42
N LEU A 126 3.72 -2.97 4.83
CA LEU A 126 2.26 -2.93 4.69
C LEU A 126 1.82 -1.60 4.07
N LEU A 127 0.73 -1.62 3.29
CA LEU A 127 0.11 -0.39 2.81
C LEU A 127 -0.54 0.38 3.96
N ILE A 128 -0.66 1.70 3.81
CA ILE A 128 -1.56 2.53 4.60
C ILE A 128 -2.68 2.97 3.67
N GLU A 129 -3.90 2.53 3.93
CA GLU A 129 -5.09 2.78 3.11
C GLU A 129 -6.26 3.23 4.00
N ALA A 130 -7.10 4.11 3.49
CA ALA A 130 -8.36 4.55 4.10
C ALA A 130 -9.32 5.05 3.01
N ALA A 131 -10.64 4.93 3.23
CA ALA A 131 -11.67 5.34 2.26
C ALA A 131 -11.45 4.84 0.81
N GLY A 132 -10.80 3.68 0.62
CA GLY A 132 -10.43 3.15 -0.71
C GLY A 132 -9.26 3.83 -1.41
N ALA A 133 -8.59 4.78 -0.75
CA ALA A 133 -7.37 5.43 -1.22
C ALA A 133 -6.13 4.85 -0.52
N SER A 134 -5.08 4.59 -1.30
CA SER A 134 -3.74 4.30 -0.76
C SER A 134 -3.05 5.61 -0.44
N LEU A 135 -2.74 5.81 0.85
CA LEU A 135 -2.13 7.02 1.40
C LEU A 135 -0.59 6.91 1.47
N GLY A 136 -0.07 5.68 1.50
CA GLY A 136 1.35 5.38 1.58
C GLY A 136 1.62 3.94 1.98
N ALA A 137 2.76 3.70 2.63
CA ALA A 137 3.10 2.42 3.25
C ALA A 137 4.00 2.61 4.46
N ILE A 138 3.91 1.69 5.43
CA ILE A 138 4.84 1.57 6.56
C ILE A 138 5.62 0.27 6.44
N ALA A 139 6.88 0.27 6.86
CA ALA A 139 7.60 -0.98 7.06
C ALA A 139 8.54 -0.95 8.26
N VAL A 140 8.80 -2.13 8.79
CA VAL A 140 9.71 -2.39 9.91
C VAL A 140 10.79 -3.38 9.45
N SER A 141 11.99 -3.28 10.03
CA SER A 141 13.07 -4.24 9.83
C SER A 141 13.90 -4.41 11.10
N GLY A 142 14.16 -5.66 11.48
CA GLY A 142 15.13 -6.03 12.52
C GLY A 142 14.57 -6.90 13.65
N ALA A 143 13.27 -7.21 13.64
CA ALA A 143 12.69 -8.19 14.54
C ALA A 143 13.07 -9.64 14.11
N PRO A 144 12.86 -10.66 14.96
CA PRO A 144 13.08 -12.06 14.62
C PRO A 144 12.11 -12.58 13.56
N GLY A 145 12.42 -12.31 12.29
CA GLY A 145 11.61 -12.71 11.13
C GLY A 145 10.64 -11.64 10.65
N GLY A 146 10.22 -11.75 9.39
CA GLY A 146 9.38 -10.75 8.73
C GLY A 146 7.99 -10.60 9.34
N ASP A 147 7.43 -11.67 9.91
CA ASP A 147 6.10 -11.64 10.54
C ASP A 147 6.11 -10.81 11.84
N ALA A 148 7.23 -10.80 12.57
CA ALA A 148 7.42 -9.97 13.75
C ALA A 148 7.59 -8.48 13.37
N ASP A 149 8.32 -8.18 12.29
CA ASP A 149 8.36 -6.84 11.70
C ASP A 149 6.93 -6.40 11.28
N GLU A 150 6.15 -7.30 10.67
CA GLU A 150 4.81 -7.02 10.14
C GLU A 150 3.78 -6.76 11.25
N SER A 151 3.87 -7.49 12.35
CA SER A 151 3.08 -7.23 13.57
C SER A 151 3.35 -5.83 14.14
N CYS A 152 4.60 -5.36 14.11
CA CYS A 152 4.93 -3.99 14.53
C CYS A 152 4.39 -2.95 13.54
N ALA A 153 4.54 -3.18 12.23
CA ALA A 153 3.97 -2.32 11.19
C ALA A 153 2.44 -2.17 11.33
N GLN A 154 1.74 -3.28 11.58
CA GLN A 154 0.30 -3.32 11.78
C GLN A 154 -0.15 -2.53 13.02
N ALA A 155 0.63 -2.54 14.10
CA ALA A 155 0.38 -1.72 15.28
C ALA A 155 0.54 -0.21 14.96
N GLY A 156 1.50 0.15 14.10
CA GLY A 156 1.65 1.52 13.57
C GLY A 156 0.42 2.00 12.79
N ILE A 157 -0.09 1.18 11.87
CA ILE A 157 -1.32 1.48 11.11
C ILE A 157 -2.51 1.64 12.06
N LYS A 158 -2.68 0.70 13.00
CA LYS A 158 -3.79 0.73 13.97
C LYS A 158 -3.79 2.00 14.82
N ALA A 159 -2.62 2.56 15.14
CA ALA A 159 -2.50 3.79 15.92
C ALA A 159 -2.95 5.07 15.19
N ILE A 160 -3.16 5.01 13.87
CA ILE A 160 -3.64 6.15 13.06
C ILE A 160 -4.99 5.90 12.39
N ALA A 161 -5.58 4.72 12.50
CA ALA A 161 -6.78 4.31 11.76
C ALA A 161 -7.92 5.35 11.87
N ASP A 162 -8.36 5.68 13.08
CA ASP A 162 -9.44 6.67 13.32
C ASP A 162 -9.10 8.08 12.82
N ALA A 163 -7.82 8.41 12.61
CA ALA A 163 -7.35 9.71 12.14
C ALA A 163 -7.18 9.79 10.62
N ILE A 164 -7.31 8.66 9.90
CA ILE A 164 -7.20 8.60 8.43
C ILE A 164 -8.50 8.22 7.73
N GLU A 165 -9.55 7.81 8.45
CA GLU A 165 -10.90 7.68 7.88
C GLU A 165 -11.53 9.07 7.64
N PHE A 166 -12.09 9.29 6.44
CA PHE A 166 -12.69 10.55 5.98
C PHE A 166 -13.84 10.33 4.99
#